data_AF-A0A1V5BUZ0-F1
#
_entry.id   AF-A0A1V5BUZ0-F1
#
_cell.length_a   1.000
_cell.length_b   1.000
_cell.length_c   1.000
_cell.angle_alpha   90.00
_cell.angle_beta   90.00
_cell.angle_gamma   90.00
#
_symmetry.space_group_name_H-M   'P 1'
#
loop_
_entity.id
_entity.type
_entity.pdbx_description
1 polymer ?
#
loop_
_entity_poly.entity_id
_entity_poly.type
_entity_poly.pdbx_seq_one_letter_code
_entity_poly.pdbx_strand_id
1 'polypeptide(L)'
;MKSVDSGEGVIILTDMFGGTPSNISLSFLEEGKIELVAGVNLPMLIKLTTYRVGKALDELARFITEYGQKNIYLATDVLRKRKKGRGG
;
A
#
# COMPACT_ATOMS: atom_id res chain seq x y z
N MET A 1 10.54 -2.85 -16.55
CA MET A 1 10.80 -1.68 -15.68
C MET A 1 11.09 -0.41 -16.47
N LYS A 2 11.98 -0.41 -17.48
CA LYS A 2 12.27 0.78 -18.30
C LYS A 2 11.07 1.44 -19.02
N SER A 3 9.96 0.74 -19.22
CA SER A 3 8.76 1.28 -19.90
C SER A 3 7.78 2.03 -18.99
N VAL A 4 7.98 1.98 -17.66
CA VAL A 4 7.10 2.63 -16.67
C VAL A 4 7.84 3.62 -15.77
N ASP A 5 9.17 3.69 -15.90
CA ASP A 5 10.01 4.62 -15.16
C ASP A 5 10.04 5.96 -15.89
N SER A 6 9.29 6.93 -15.37
CA SER A 6 9.28 8.33 -15.84
C SER A 6 10.33 9.20 -15.15
N GLY A 7 11.25 8.60 -14.38
CA GLY A 7 12.24 9.32 -13.57
C GLY A 7 11.77 9.65 -12.14
N GLU A 8 10.54 9.26 -11.78
CA GLU A 8 9.96 9.44 -10.44
C GLU A 8 10.02 8.15 -9.59
N GLY A 9 10.66 7.10 -10.12
CA GLY A 9 10.75 5.79 -9.49
C GLY A 9 9.48 4.94 -9.67
N VAL A 10 9.52 3.69 -9.19
CA VAL A 10 8.50 2.67 -9.44
C VAL A 10 8.04 2.02 -8.13
N ILE A 11 6.74 2.04 -7.85
CA ILE A 11 6.14 1.25 -6.77
C ILE A 11 5.61 -0.08 -7.30
N ILE A 12 6.00 -1.18 -6.64
CA ILE A 12 5.56 -2.54 -6.95
C ILE A 12 4.54 -2.96 -5.89
N LEU A 13 3.42 -3.50 -6.33
CA LEU A 13 2.32 -3.95 -5.48
C LEU A 13 2.16 -5.48 -5.62
N THR A 14 2.18 -6.22 -4.51
CA THR A 14 2.02 -7.68 -4.49
C THR A 14 1.04 -8.15 -3.42
N ASP A 15 0.39 -9.29 -3.64
CA ASP A 15 -0.57 -9.85 -2.69
C ASP A 15 0.10 -10.38 -1.41
N MET A 16 1.28 -10.98 -1.54
CA MET A 16 2.00 -11.65 -0.47
C MET A 16 3.51 -11.41 -0.60
N PHE A 17 4.18 -11.41 0.55
CA PHE A 17 5.64 -11.37 0.62
C PHE A 17 6.18 -12.80 0.54
N GLY A 18 7.08 -13.10 -0.41
CA GLY A 18 7.80 -14.37 -0.46
C GLY A 18 7.15 -15.53 -1.24
N GLY A 19 6.07 -15.31 -2.00
CA GLY A 19 5.55 -16.28 -2.98
C GLY A 19 6.34 -16.22 -4.31
N THR A 20 6.79 -17.35 -4.85
CA THR A 20 7.77 -17.44 -5.97
C THR A 20 7.02 -17.41 -7.32
N PRO A 21 7.49 -16.66 -8.36
CA PRO A 21 8.80 -16.82 -8.99
C PRO A 21 9.86 -15.84 -8.47
N SER A 22 10.58 -16.30 -7.46
CA SER A 22 12.03 -16.22 -7.29
C SER A 22 12.69 -14.83 -7.26
N ASN A 23 12.98 -14.37 -6.04
CA ASN A 23 14.01 -13.38 -5.73
C ASN A 23 13.85 -11.99 -6.38
N ILE A 24 12.67 -11.70 -6.92
CA ILE A 24 12.34 -10.45 -7.59
C ILE A 24 12.50 -9.33 -6.57
N SER A 25 13.53 -8.52 -6.79
CA SER A 25 13.74 -7.16 -6.30
C SER A 25 14.51 -6.88 -5.02
N LEU A 26 14.88 -7.82 -4.13
CA LEU A 26 15.73 -7.42 -2.97
C LEU A 26 17.10 -6.82 -3.39
N SER A 27 17.67 -7.28 -4.52
CA SER A 27 18.89 -6.71 -5.11
C SER A 27 18.66 -5.44 -5.95
N PHE A 28 17.39 -5.04 -6.17
CA PHE A 28 16.96 -3.87 -6.95
C PHE A 28 16.13 -2.87 -6.13
N LEU A 29 15.80 -3.19 -4.88
CA LEU A 29 15.23 -2.27 -3.91
C LEU A 29 16.30 -1.21 -3.66
N GLU A 30 16.14 -0.10 -4.35
CA GLU A 30 16.93 1.09 -4.15
C GLU A 30 15.95 2.11 -3.60
N GLU A 31 16.14 2.46 -2.31
CA GLU A 31 15.28 3.39 -1.59
C GLU A 31 15.12 4.68 -2.39
N GLY A 32 13.87 5.10 -2.61
CA GLY A 32 13.54 6.26 -3.43
C GLY A 32 13.55 6.05 -4.95
N LYS A 33 13.93 4.87 -5.47
CA LYS A 33 13.77 4.51 -6.89
C LYS A 33 12.84 3.32 -7.12
N ILE A 34 12.88 2.31 -6.27
CA ILE A 34 12.01 1.13 -6.35
C ILE A 34 11.54 0.76 -4.95
N GLU A 35 10.23 0.86 -4.72
CA GLU A 35 9.57 0.50 -3.46
C GLU A 35 8.63 -0.69 -3.67
N LEU A 36 8.64 -1.65 -2.74
CA LEU A 36 7.76 -2.83 -2.78
C LEU A 36 6.76 -2.80 -1.61
N VAL A 37 5.48 -2.89 -1.92
CA VAL A 37 4.40 -3.04 -0.94
C VAL A 37 3.70 -4.38 -1.15
N ALA A 38 3.78 -5.24 -0.14
CA ALA A 38 3.11 -6.54 -0.10
C ALA A 38 1.84 -6.50 0.75
N GLY A 39 0.94 -7.47 0.57
CA GLY A 39 -0.31 -7.52 1.34
C GLY A 39 -1.35 -6.51 0.85
N VAL A 40 -1.32 -6.18 -0.45
CA VAL A 40 -2.19 -5.12 -0.97
C VAL A 40 -3.67 -5.49 -0.85
N ASN A 41 -4.48 -4.50 -0.48
CA ASN A 41 -5.93 -4.63 -0.40
C ASN A 41 -6.64 -3.61 -1.30
N LEU A 42 -7.93 -3.84 -1.54
CA LEU A 42 -8.71 -2.99 -2.45
C LEU A 42 -8.73 -1.49 -2.05
N PRO A 43 -8.88 -1.11 -0.77
CA PRO A 43 -8.74 0.28 -0.34
C PRO A 43 -7.43 0.92 -0.79
N MET A 44 -6.31 0.21 -0.69
CA MET A 44 -5.00 0.74 -1.14
C MET A 44 -5.02 1.04 -2.64
N LEU A 45 -5.54 0.13 -3.46
CA LEU A 45 -5.59 0.32 -4.92
C LEU A 45 -6.44 1.54 -5.30
N ILE A 46 -7.62 1.69 -4.69
CA ILE A 46 -8.50 2.85 -4.91
C ILE A 46 -7.82 4.14 -4.45
N LYS A 47 -7.09 4.11 -3.33
CA LYS A 47 -6.39 5.30 -2.85
C LYS A 47 -5.28 5.71 -3.81
N LEU A 48 -4.49 4.76 -4.31
CA LEU A 48 -3.39 5.04 -5.24
C LEU A 48 -3.85 5.64 -6.58
N THR A 49 -5.03 5.30 -7.10
CA THR A 49 -5.54 5.92 -8.34
C THR A 49 -5.84 7.41 -8.17
N THR A 50 -6.06 7.88 -6.95
CA THR A 50 -6.41 9.27 -6.63
C THR A 50 -5.25 10.06 -6.01
N TYR A 51 -4.12 9.41 -5.70
CA TYR A 51 -3.09 9.95 -4.81
C TYR A 51 -1.71 10.09 -5.48
N ARG A 52 -1.65 10.26 -6.81
CA ARG A 52 -0.42 10.09 -7.59
C ARG A 52 0.40 11.36 -7.86
N VAL A 53 0.03 12.53 -7.32
CA VAL A 53 0.69 13.80 -7.69
C VAL A 53 1.50 14.37 -6.53
N GLY A 54 2.82 14.48 -6.74
CA GLY A 54 3.70 15.38 -5.98
C GLY A 54 4.33 14.86 -4.69
N LYS A 55 4.36 13.54 -4.45
CA LYS A 55 5.04 12.93 -3.29
C LYS A 55 6.21 12.07 -3.71
N ALA A 56 7.26 12.06 -2.89
CA ALA A 56 8.37 11.13 -3.04
C ALA A 56 7.88 9.68 -2.90
N LEU A 57 8.54 8.76 -3.61
CA LEU A 57 8.12 7.36 -3.73
C LEU A 57 8.09 6.64 -2.37
N ASP A 58 9.08 6.91 -1.52
CA ASP A 58 9.21 6.39 -0.16
C ASP A 58 8.06 6.87 0.75
N GLU A 59 7.71 8.16 0.67
CA GLU A 59 6.56 8.72 1.39
C GLU A 59 5.26 8.05 0.94
N LEU A 60 5.09 7.83 -0.37
CA LEU A 60 3.92 7.18 -0.93
C LEU A 60 3.82 5.72 -0.44
N ALA A 61 4.93 4.99 -0.44
CA ALA A 61 4.99 3.60 0.03
C ALA A 61 4.65 3.47 1.52
N ARG A 62 5.21 4.36 2.37
CA ARG A 62 4.87 4.41 3.81
C ARG A 62 3.41 4.77 4.03
N PHE A 63 2.93 5.81 3.36
CA PHE A 63 1.54 6.26 3.44
C PHE A 63 0.56 5.16 3.07
N ILE A 64 0.77 4.48 1.94
CA ILE A 64 -0.18 3.48 1.45
C ILE A 64 -0.18 2.23 2.32
N THR A 65 0.96 1.87 2.90
CA THR A 65 1.08 0.76 3.85
C THR A 65 0.29 1.05 5.12
N GLU A 66 0.47 2.22 5.73
CA GLU A 66 -0.34 2.63 6.88
C GLU A 66 -1.83 2.71 6.57
N TYR A 67 -2.17 3.25 5.39
CA TYR A 67 -3.56 3.34 4.94
C TYR A 67 -4.17 1.94 4.80
N GLY A 68 -3.44 0.99 4.22
CA GLY A 68 -3.86 -0.41 4.11
C GLY A 68 -4.16 -1.02 5.47
N GLN A 69 -3.24 -0.88 6.43
CA GLN A 69 -3.39 -1.39 7.80
C GLN A 69 -4.59 -0.78 8.52
N LYS A 70 -4.77 0.55 8.41
CA LYS A 70 -5.91 1.27 9.00
C LYS A 70 -7.25 0.87 8.40
N ASN A 71 -7.27 0.25 7.21
CA ASN A 71 -8.50 -0.20 6.54
C ASN A 71 -8.82 -1.69 6.75
N ILE A 72 -8.10 -2.37 7.64
CA ILE A 72 -8.42 -3.74 8.05
C ILE A 72 -9.25 -3.67 9.33
N TYR A 73 -10.49 -4.15 9.26
CA TYR A 73 -11.43 -4.08 10.37
C TYR A 73 -12.11 -5.42 10.62
N LEU A 74 -12.29 -5.74 11.90
CA LEU A 74 -13.27 -6.73 12.30
C LEU A 74 -14.67 -6.08 12.28
N ALA A 75 -15.54 -6.54 11.38
CA ALA A 75 -16.86 -5.94 11.18
C ALA A 75 -17.69 -5.88 12.48
N THR A 76 -17.59 -6.90 13.34
CA THR A 76 -18.32 -6.94 14.61
C THR A 76 -17.86 -5.84 15.58
N ASP A 77 -16.57 -5.50 15.62
CA ASP A 77 -16.03 -4.42 16.45
C ASP A 77 -16.51 -3.04 15.98
N VAL A 78 -16.55 -2.82 14.66
CA VAL A 78 -17.06 -1.59 14.06
C VAL A 78 -18.54 -1.39 14.40
N LEU A 79 -19.35 -2.44 14.26
CA LEU A 79 -20.78 -2.41 14.59
C LEU A 79 -21.02 -2.20 16.09
N ARG A 80 -20.19 -2.77 16.98
CA ARG A 80 -20.28 -2.57 18.43
C ARG A 80 -19.96 -1.14 18.85
N LYS A 81 -18.93 -0.51 18.27
CA LYS A 81 -18.62 0.91 18.51
C LYS A 81 -19.77 1.84 18.11
N ARG A 82 -20.44 1.57 16.97
CA ARG A 82 -21.61 2.36 16.53
C ARG A 82 -22.80 2.28 17.47
N LYS A 83 -23.06 1.12 18.10
CA LYS A 83 -24.14 0.98 19.09
C LYS A 83 -23.85 1.75 20.39
N LYS A 84 -22.60 1.78 20.86
CA LYS A 84 -22.22 2.56 22.07
C LYS A 84 -22.37 4.08 21.88
N GLY A 85 -22.14 4.60 20.67
CA GLY A 85 -22.27 6.05 20.39
C GLY A 85 -23.69 6.57 20.14
N ARG A 86 -24.70 5.70 20.10
CA ARG A 86 -26.13 6.06 19.90
C ARG A 86 -26.98 5.95 21.16
N GLY A 87 -26.38 5.60 22.30
CA GLY A 87 -27.07 5.38 23.58
C GLY A 87 -26.60 6.29 24.72
N GLY A 88 -26.04 7.46 24.40
CA GLY A 88 -25.65 8.50 25.35
C GLY A 88 -26.34 9.81 25.00
#